data_AF-A0AAU0F1V8-F1
#
_entry.id   AF-A0AAU0F1V8-F1
#
_cell.length_a   1.000
_cell.length_b   1.000
_cell.length_c   1.000
_cell.angle_alpha   90.00
_cell.angle_beta   90.00
_cell.angle_gamma   90.00
#
_symmetry.space_group_name_H-M   'P 1'
#
loop_
_entity.id
_entity.type
_entity.pdbx_description
1 polymer ?
#
loop_
_entity_poly.entity_id
_entity_poly.type
_entity_poly.pdbx_seq_one_letter_code
_entity_poly.pdbx_strand_id
1 'polypeptide(L)' 'MDRLIPDSELFWIDECGHAAMMEKPDEFNSILFNWLENQK' A
#
# COMPACT_ATOMS: atom_id res chain seq x y z
N MET A 1 3.66 -7.37 10.61
CA MET A 1 4.65 -6.30 10.39
C MET A 1 4.86 -5.48 11.65
N ASP A 2 3.79 -5.06 12.33
CA ASP A 2 3.75 -4.16 13.50
C ASP A 2 4.83 -4.32 14.57
N ARG A 3 5.31 -5.54 14.84
CA ARG A 3 6.33 -5.76 15.88
C ARG A 3 7.74 -5.33 15.47
N LEU A 4 8.04 -5.27 14.18
CA LEU A 4 9.38 -4.94 13.66
C LEU A 4 9.41 -3.58 12.96
N ILE A 5 8.29 -3.15 12.42
CA ILE A 5 8.12 -1.83 11.80
C ILE A 5 6.80 -1.28 12.35
N PRO A 6 6.83 -0.43 13.39
CA PRO A 6 5.63 0.22 13.89
C PRO A 6 5.02 1.10 12.80
N ASP A 7 3.71 1.35 12.91
CA ASP A 7 2.95 2.19 11.98
C ASP A 7 3.06 1.72 10.51
N SER A 8 3.05 0.41 10.28
CA SER A 8 3.12 -0.16 8.94
C SER A 8 2.06 -1.22 8.69
N GLU A 9 1.42 -1.15 7.51
CA GLU A 9 0.40 -2.11 7.07
C GLU A 9 0.88 -2.83 5.82
N LEU A 10 0.48 -4.10 5.68
CA LEU A 10 0.81 -4.94 4.53
C LEU A 10 -0.42 -5.11 3.65
N PHE A 11 -0.30 -4.67 2.39
CA PHE A 11 -1.33 -4.82 1.36
C PHE A 11 -0.79 -5.67 0.21
N TRP A 12 -1.67 -6.49 -0.39
CA TRP A 12 -1.36 -7.28 -1.57
C TRP A 12 -2.09 -6.69 -2.78
N ILE A 13 -1.39 -6.63 -3.92
CA ILE A 13 -1.94 -6.19 -5.20
C ILE A 13 -1.80 -7.38 -6.15
N ASP A 14 -2.92 -7.88 -6.65
CA ASP A 14 -2.93 -9.07 -7.50
C ASP A 14 -2.37 -8.77 -8.90
N GLU A 15 -1.62 -9.74 -9.44
CA GLU A 15 -1.00 -9.66 -10.78
C GLU A 15 -0.14 -8.40 -10.96
N CYS A 16 0.67 -8.09 -9.95
CA CYS A 16 1.54 -6.91 -9.92
C CYS A 16 2.99 -7.30 -9.64
N GLY A 17 3.92 -6.76 -10.43
CA GLY A 17 5.36 -7.02 -10.34
C GLY A 17 6.11 -6.04 -9.44
N HIS A 18 7.22 -5.52 -9.96
CA HIS A 18 8.19 -4.75 -9.18
C HIS A 18 7.72 -3.32 -8.86
N ALA A 19 6.85 -2.73 -9.67
CA ALA A 19 6.53 -1.31 -9.63
C ALA A 19 5.01 -1.08 -9.58
N ALA A 20 4.39 -1.39 -8.45
CA ALA A 20 2.95 -1.26 -8.25
C ALA A 20 2.36 0.10 -8.62
N MET A 21 3.09 1.19 -8.33
CA MET A 21 2.69 2.55 -8.69
C MET A 21 2.62 2.82 -10.21
N MET A 22 3.28 1.99 -11.03
CA MET A 22 3.26 2.07 -12.50
C MET A 22 2.40 0.97 -13.13
N GLU A 23 2.42 -0.24 -12.58
CA GLU A 23 1.72 -1.41 -13.12
C GLU A 23 0.22 -1.40 -12.78
N LYS A 24 -0.13 -0.93 -11.57
CA LYS A 24 -1.50 -0.88 -11.05
C LYS A 24 -1.75 0.47 -10.33
N PRO A 25 -1.60 1.60 -11.04
CA PRO A 25 -1.56 2.93 -10.43
C PRO A 25 -2.83 3.27 -9.62
N ASP A 26 -4.01 2.92 -10.11
CA ASP A 26 -5.29 3.25 -9.44
C ASP A 26 -5.48 2.49 -8.12
N GLU A 27 -5.15 1.19 -8.11
CA GLU A 27 -5.23 0.34 -6.93
C GLU A 27 -4.19 0.75 -5.88
N PHE A 28 -2.94 0.97 -6.33
CA PHE A 28 -1.87 1.48 -5.47
C PHE A 28 -2.25 2.82 -4.84
N ASN A 29 -2.73 3.78 -5.63
CA ASN A 29 -3.10 5.11 -5.14
C ASN A 29 -4.27 5.04 -4.15
N SER A 30 -5.25 4.16 -4.40
CA SER A 30 -6.38 3.97 -3.49
C SER A 30 -5.93 3.42 -2.13
N ILE A 31 -5.06 2.40 -2.14
CA ILE A 31 -4.48 1.82 -0.92
C ILE A 31 -3.67 2.88 -0.15
N LEU A 32 -2.75 3.56 -0.83
CA LEU A 32 -1.89 4.57 -0.23
C LEU A 32 -2.70 5.74 0.36
N PHE A 33 -3.69 6.24 -0.38
CA PHE A 33 -4.53 7.34 0.06
C PHE A 33 -5.34 6.97 1.31
N ASN A 34 -6.00 5.80 1.30
CA ASN A 34 -6.76 5.33 2.45
C ASN A 34 -5.87 5.13 3.68
N TRP A 35 -4.67 4.56 3.49
CA TRP A 35 -3.71 4.41 4.56
C TRP A 35 -3.32 5.79 5.13
N LEU A 36 -2.96 6.76 4.29
CA LEU A 36 -2.62 8.12 4.72
C LEU A 36 -3.77 8.84 5.46
N GLU A 37 -5.02 8.63 5.05
CA GLU A 37 -6.18 9.20 5.75
C GLU A 37 -6.39 8.58 7.13
N ASN A 38 -6.14 7.28 7.28
CA ASN A 38 -6.25 6.58 8.55
C ASN A 38 -5.12 6.91 9.54
N GLN A 39 -4.00 7.48 9.07
CA GLN A 39 -2.89 7.94 9.92
C GLN A 39 -3.06 9.38 10.44
N LYS A 40 -4.19 10.05 10.13
CA LYS A 40 -4.56 11.33 10.76
C LYS A 40 -5.12 11.12 12.16
#